data_AF-A0AAU8PNV5-F1
#
_entry.id   AF-A0AAU8PNV5-F1
#
_cell.length_a   1.000
_cell.length_b   1.000
_cell.length_c   1.000
_cell.angle_alpha   90.00
_cell.angle_beta   90.00
_cell.angle_gamma   90.00
#
_symmetry.space_group_name_H-M   'P 1'
#
loop_
_entity.id
_entity.type
_entity.pdbx_description
1 polymer ?
#
loop_
_entity_poly.entity_id
_entity_poly.type
_entity_poly.pdbx_seq_one_letter_code
_entity_poly.pdbx_strand_id
1 'polypeptide(L)'
;MRIDPDHARTLIAQLANDAASLVPIAHSVGASLPELGSFFAAYNSCLDAFMARSTAQCTRAEILVDKALHSLEAVENVDTSLAFSLETL
;
A
#
# COMPACT_ATOMS: atom_id res chain seq x y z
N MET A 1 -9.86 24.17 -2.38
CA MET A 1 -9.60 23.08 -1.41
C MET A 1 -8.17 23.26 -0.96
N ARG A 2 -7.92 23.59 0.32
CA ARG A 2 -6.57 23.79 0.85
C ARG A 2 -6.07 22.44 1.34
N ILE A 3 -4.97 21.94 0.78
CA ILE A 3 -4.31 20.74 1.27
C ILE A 3 -3.47 21.18 2.48
N ASP A 4 -3.68 20.53 3.62
CA ASP A 4 -2.80 20.69 4.78
C ASP A 4 -1.64 19.69 4.64
N PRO A 5 -0.40 20.16 4.44
CA PRO A 5 0.74 19.28 4.17
C PRO A 5 1.02 18.28 5.29
N ASP A 6 0.85 18.68 6.56
CA ASP A 6 1.13 17.81 7.70
C ASP A 6 0.08 16.71 7.84
N HIS A 7 -1.18 17.07 7.59
CA HIS A 7 -2.25 16.10 7.50
C HIS A 7 -2.04 15.12 6.33
N ALA A 8 -1.63 15.62 5.16
CA ALA A 8 -1.34 14.79 4.00
C ALA A 8 -0.18 13.81 4.26
N ARG A 9 0.92 14.26 4.87
CA ARG A 9 2.04 13.38 5.28
C ARG A 9 1.58 12.28 6.23
N THR A 10 0.72 12.62 7.19
CA THR A 10 0.19 11.65 8.16
C THR A 10 -0.59 10.55 7.45
N LEU A 11 -1.47 10.91 6.51
CA LEU A 11 -2.26 9.94 5.74
C LEU A 11 -1.37 9.07 4.83
N ILE A 12 -0.36 9.66 4.20
CA ILE A 12 0.62 8.93 3.40
C ILE A 12 1.39 7.91 4.25
N ALA A 13 1.84 8.32 5.44
CA ALA A 13 2.56 7.44 6.36
C ALA A 13 1.67 6.29 6.88
N GLN A 14 0.40 6.54 7.14
CA GLN A 14 -0.57 5.50 7.50
C GLN A 14 -0.74 4.48 6.37
N LEU A 15 -0.94 4.95 5.13
CA LEU A 15 -1.08 4.06 3.98
C LEU A 15 0.18 3.23 3.73
N ALA A 16 1.38 3.80 3.94
CA ALA A 16 2.64 3.08 3.82
C ALA A 16 2.79 1.98 4.88
N ASN A 17 2.41 2.26 6.13
CA ASN A 17 2.43 1.26 7.20
C ASN A 17 1.45 0.12 6.95
N ASP A 18 0.24 0.43 6.47
CA ASP A 18 -0.78 -0.57 6.13
C ASP A 18 -0.32 -1.47 4.97
N ALA A 19 0.35 -0.88 3.96
CA ALA A 19 0.88 -1.63 2.83
C ALA A 19 2.01 -2.61 3.22
N ALA A 20 2.83 -2.26 4.21
CA ALA A 20 3.96 -3.08 4.67
C ALA A 20 3.54 -4.32 5.48
N SER A 21 2.26 -4.43 5.90
CA SER A 21 1.78 -5.48 6.79
C SER A 21 1.29 -6.74 6.07
N LEU A 22 2.11 -7.33 5.21
CA LEU A 22 1.81 -8.65 4.63
C LEU A 22 2.12 -9.75 5.64
N VAL A 23 1.09 -10.34 6.24
CA VAL A 23 1.23 -11.51 7.11
C VAL A 23 1.27 -12.77 6.24
N PRO A 24 2.34 -13.58 6.31
CA PRO A 24 2.39 -14.85 5.59
C PRO A 24 1.35 -15.81 6.16
N ILE A 25 0.53 -16.38 5.27
CA ILE A 25 -0.43 -17.43 5.62
C ILE A 25 0.23 -18.80 5.40
N ALA A 26 0.20 -19.64 6.43
CA ALA A 26 0.74 -20.99 6.34
C ALA A 26 -0.18 -21.93 5.57
N HIS A 27 0.40 -22.72 4.65
CA HIS A 27 -0.31 -23.80 3.96
C HIS A 27 -0.59 -24.99 4.88
N SER A 28 -1.70 -25.70 4.61
CA SER A 28 -1.99 -26.97 5.28
C SER A 28 -1.20 -28.11 4.65
N VAL A 29 -0.56 -28.94 5.48
CA VAL A 29 0.17 -30.16 5.09
C VAL A 29 -0.74 -31.34 4.70
N GLY A 30 -2.06 -31.21 4.85
CA GLY A 30 -3.02 -32.29 4.61
C GLY A 30 -3.25 -32.68 3.14
N ALA A 31 -2.59 -32.02 2.17
CA ALA A 31 -2.78 -32.30 0.74
C ALA A 31 -2.37 -33.73 0.33
N SER A 32 -1.52 -34.40 1.12
CA SER A 32 -1.09 -35.78 0.90
C SER A 32 -1.95 -36.83 1.62
N LEU A 33 -3.00 -36.42 2.36
CA LEU A 33 -3.88 -37.36 3.05
C LEU A 33 -4.83 -38.08 2.07
N PRO A 34 -5.03 -39.40 2.22
CA PRO A 34 -6.08 -40.12 1.48
C PRO A 34 -7.45 -39.52 1.77
N GLU A 35 -8.32 -39.44 0.76
CA GLU A 35 -9.71 -38.91 0.80
C GLU A 35 -9.85 -37.39 1.03
N LEU A 36 -9.03 -36.77 1.88
CA LEU A 36 -9.08 -35.33 2.20
C LEU A 36 -8.07 -34.47 1.44
N GLY A 37 -7.12 -35.10 0.73
CA GLY A 37 -6.05 -34.39 0.02
C GLY A 37 -6.54 -33.40 -1.04
N SER A 38 -7.65 -33.71 -1.73
CA SER A 38 -8.27 -32.81 -2.73
C SER A 38 -8.83 -31.54 -2.08
N PHE A 39 -9.42 -31.65 -0.89
CA PHE A 39 -9.91 -30.49 -0.13
C PHE A 39 -8.74 -29.59 0.30
N PHE A 40 -7.67 -30.18 0.88
CA PHE A 40 -6.51 -29.40 1.30
C PHE A 40 -5.76 -28.78 0.11
N ALA A 41 -5.73 -29.44 -1.05
CA ALA A 41 -5.17 -28.87 -2.28
C ALA A 41 -6.00 -27.66 -2.76
N ALA A 42 -7.33 -27.76 -2.78
CA ALA A 42 -8.21 -26.65 -3.12
C ALA A 42 -8.10 -25.49 -2.13
N TYR A 43 -8.01 -25.79 -0.83
CA TYR A 43 -7.77 -24.81 0.23
C TYR A 43 -6.44 -24.08 0.03
N ASN A 44 -5.34 -24.81 -0.16
CA ASN A 44 -4.03 -24.23 -0.39
C ASN A 44 -4.00 -23.36 -1.67
N SER A 45 -4.67 -23.79 -2.74
CA SER A 45 -4.80 -22.98 -3.97
C SER A 45 -5.57 -21.68 -3.75
N CYS A 46 -6.61 -21.71 -2.90
CA CYS A 46 -7.34 -20.50 -2.50
C CYS A 46 -6.43 -19.55 -1.71
N LEU A 47 -5.61 -20.09 -0.79
CA LEU A 47 -4.61 -19.30 -0.06
C LEU A 47 -3.59 -18.65 -1.00
N ASP A 48 -3.07 -19.39 -1.99
CA ASP A 48 -2.13 -18.85 -2.97
C ASP A 48 -2.75 -17.71 -3.78
N ALA A 49 -3.99 -17.88 -4.26
CA ALA A 49 -4.71 -16.85 -5.00
C ALA A 49 -4.99 -15.61 -4.13
N PHE A 50 -5.34 -15.82 -2.85
CA PHE A 50 -5.53 -14.74 -1.90
C PHE A 50 -4.22 -13.98 -1.65
N MET A 51 -3.12 -14.68 -1.39
CA MET A 51 -1.80 -14.08 -1.17
C MET A 51 -1.33 -13.29 -2.39
N ALA A 52 -1.47 -13.85 -3.60
CA ALA A 52 -1.13 -13.14 -4.84
C ALA A 52 -1.93 -11.84 -5.00
N ARG A 53 -3.23 -11.88 -4.68
CA ARG A 53 -4.08 -10.68 -4.72
C ARG A 53 -3.72 -9.68 -3.63
N SER A 54 -3.41 -10.15 -2.42
CA SER A 54 -2.97 -9.30 -1.31
C SER A 54 -1.69 -8.55 -1.68
N THR A 55 -0.67 -9.26 -2.19
CA THR A 55 0.58 -8.67 -2.67
C THR A 55 0.31 -7.61 -3.74
N ALA A 56 -0.55 -7.91 -4.72
CA ALA A 56 -0.90 -6.94 -5.75
C ALA A 56 -1.59 -5.67 -5.20
N GLN A 57 -2.36 -5.77 -4.11
CA GLN A 57 -2.92 -4.58 -3.45
C GLN A 57 -1.87 -3.80 -2.68
N CYS A 58 -0.97 -4.47 -1.95
CA CYS A 58 0.13 -3.80 -1.24
C CYS A 58 1.02 -3.03 -2.22
N THR A 59 1.41 -3.64 -3.35
CA THR A 59 2.19 -2.95 -4.39
C THR A 59 1.45 -1.74 -4.97
N ARG A 60 0.12 -1.83 -5.14
CA ARG A 60 -0.68 -0.67 -5.58
C ARG A 60 -0.70 0.44 -4.54
N ALA A 61 -0.80 0.09 -3.25
CA ALA A 61 -0.75 1.06 -2.17
C ALA A 61 0.63 1.76 -2.11
N GLU A 62 1.73 1.02 -2.27
CA GLU A 62 3.09 1.59 -2.37
C GLU A 62 3.19 2.59 -3.53
N ILE A 63 2.70 2.23 -4.73
CA ILE A 63 2.68 3.15 -5.88
C ILE A 63 1.86 4.41 -5.60
N LEU A 64 0.76 4.30 -4.85
CA LEU A 64 -0.06 5.43 -4.46
C LEU A 64 0.65 6.33 -3.43
N VAL A 65 1.37 5.73 -2.46
CA VAL A 65 2.22 6.45 -1.50
C VAL A 65 3.27 7.27 -2.25
N ASP A 66 3.99 6.66 -3.19
CA ASP A 66 5.02 7.35 -3.98
C ASP A 66 4.45 8.54 -4.75
N LYS A 67 3.32 8.34 -5.42
CA LYS A 67 2.63 9.41 -6.16
C LYS A 67 2.12 10.52 -5.25
N ALA A 68 1.62 10.17 -4.08
CA ALA A 68 1.11 11.14 -3.10
C ALA A 68 2.25 11.98 -2.52
N LEU A 69 3.39 11.37 -2.19
CA LEU A 69 4.60 12.07 -1.76
C LEU A 69 5.08 13.05 -2.83
N HIS A 70 5.20 12.59 -4.07
CA HIS A 70 5.69 13.44 -5.16
C HIS A 70 4.74 14.62 -5.45
N SER A 71 3.43 14.39 -5.33
CA SER A 71 2.43 15.45 -5.48
C SER A 71 2.49 16.46 -4.33
N LEU A 72 2.72 15.98 -3.11
CA LEU A 72 2.87 16.85 -1.94
C LEU A 72 4.13 17.73 -2.07
N GLU A 73 5.26 17.15 -2.44
CA GLU A 73 6.50 17.89 -2.72
C GLU A 73 6.29 18.98 -3.78
N ALA A 74 5.56 18.67 -4.86
CA ALA A 74 5.25 19.64 -5.89
C ALA A 74 4.41 20.82 -5.36
N VAL A 75 3.42 20.56 -4.50
CA VAL A 75 2.60 21.62 -3.87
C VAL A 75 3.46 22.50 -2.97
N GLU A 76 4.30 21.91 -2.12
CA GLU A 76 5.16 22.66 -1.19
C GLU A 76 6.19 23.53 -1.92
N ASN A 77 6.73 23.04 -3.04
CA ASN A 77 7.64 23.80 -3.89
C ASN A 77 6.93 24.99 -4.58
N VAL A 78 5.67 24.80 -5.01
CA VAL A 78 4.88 25.90 -5.58
C VAL A 78 4.53 26.93 -4.52
N ASP A 79 4.12 26.51 -3.32
CA ASP A 79 3.78 27.41 -2.23
C ASP A 79 5.00 28.24 -1.77
N THR A 80 6.17 27.61 -1.65
CA THR A 80 7.41 28.32 -1.31
C THR A 80 7.85 29.29 -2.42
N SER A 81 7.74 28.89 -3.70
CA SER A 81 8.01 29.79 -4.83
C SER A 81 7.06 30.99 -4.86
N LEU A 82 5.79 30.79 -4.53
CA LEU A 82 4.80 31.87 -4.48
C LEU A 82 5.08 32.82 -3.31
N ALA A 83 5.38 32.28 -2.13
CA ALA A 83 5.74 33.07 -0.94
C ALA A 83 6.96 33.95 -1.21
N PHE A 84 8.03 33.39 -1.80
CA PHE A 84 9.21 34.15 -2.19
C PHE A 84 8.88 35.28 -3.17
N SER A 85 8.06 34.99 -4.19
CA SER A 85 7.67 36.00 -5.19
C SER A 85 6.90 37.18 -4.57
N LEU A 86 6.06 36.91 -3.56
CA LEU A 86 5.31 37.92 -2.83
C LEU A 86 6.19 38.76 -1.89
N GLU A 87 7.25 38.19 -1.31
CA GLU A 87 8.20 38.91 -0.45
C GLU A 87 9.13 39.84 -1.24
N THR A 88 9.35 39.54 -2.52
CA THR A 88 10.22 40.34 -3.41
C THR A 88 9.50 41.49 -4.14
N LEU A 89 8.19 41.67 -3.89
CA LEU A 89 7.31 42.67 -4.52
C LEU A 89 7.12 43.89 -3.62
#